data_AF-A0ABD4RWZ0-F1
#
_entry.id   AF-A0ABD4RWZ0-F1
#
_cell.length_a   1.000
_cell.length_b   1.000
_cell.length_c   1.000
_cell.angle_alpha   90.00
_cell.angle_beta   90.00
_cell.angle_gamma   90.00
#
_symmetry.space_group_name_H-M   'P 1'
#
loop_
_entity.id
_entity.type
_entity.pdbx_description
1 polymer ?
#
loop_
_entity_poly.entity_id
_entity_poly.type
_entity_poly.pdbx_seq_one_letter_code
_entity_poly.pdbx_strand_id
1 'polypeptide(L)'
;MQEQHFKNFNITKTRLKNYGRDKLLEKVPFIQKGEKNGVAYKLTTEGRKLVEREFNIKPYSAQSPRHDLKIADKYCTLTQKEQDSVKTETEIRYRMVEEIEKLKEQDLKEADRWAEMWDNKQLSAPDMVYTTENGVEIAYEVITNNYGMEEIQAKENTITLLKAEGEMVKC
;
A
#
# COMPACT_ATOMS: atom_id res chain seq x y z
N MET A 1 8.58 2.40 -8.06
CA MET A 1 8.79 3.87 -8.16
C MET A 1 9.37 4.26 -9.52
N GLN A 2 9.24 5.51 -9.95
CA GLN A 2 9.97 6.05 -11.12
C GLN A 2 11.08 7.02 -10.68
N GLU A 3 11.96 7.44 -11.59
CA GLU A 3 13.13 8.30 -11.29
C GLU A 3 12.75 9.58 -10.55
N GLN A 4 11.62 10.20 -10.88
CA GLN A 4 11.14 11.42 -10.23
C GLN A 4 10.76 11.21 -8.77
N HIS A 5 10.26 10.03 -8.38
CA HIS A 5 9.89 9.76 -6.98
C HIS A 5 11.13 9.77 -6.09
N PHE A 6 12.25 9.24 -6.59
CA PHE A 6 13.52 9.23 -5.87
C PHE A 6 14.07 10.64 -5.56
N LYS A 7 13.68 11.66 -6.32
CA LYS A 7 14.06 13.05 -6.04
C LYS A 7 13.46 13.56 -4.74
N ASN A 8 12.25 13.11 -4.40
CA ASN A 8 11.59 13.47 -3.14
C ASN A 8 12.36 12.94 -1.91
N PHE A 9 13.21 11.93 -2.10
CA PHE A 9 14.05 11.32 -1.07
C PHE A 9 15.53 11.69 -1.20
N ASN A 10 15.88 12.75 -1.94
CA ASN A 10 17.27 13.16 -2.19
C ASN A 10 18.16 12.05 -2.78
N ILE A 11 17.58 11.13 -3.55
CA ILE A 11 18.30 10.08 -4.27
C ILE A 11 18.59 10.57 -5.69
N THR A 12 19.88 10.85 -5.96
CA THR A 12 20.34 11.35 -7.26
C THR A 12 20.36 10.24 -8.33
N LYS A 13 20.39 10.63 -9.61
CA LYS A 13 20.56 9.67 -10.73
C LYS A 13 21.81 8.80 -10.57
N THR A 14 22.89 9.39 -10.06
CA THR A 14 24.15 8.67 -9.79
C THR A 14 23.96 7.61 -8.71
N ARG A 15 23.25 7.92 -7.61
CA ARG A 15 22.91 6.93 -6.57
C ARG A 15 22.04 5.80 -7.13
N LEU A 16 21.01 6.12 -7.91
CA LEU A 16 20.17 5.15 -8.61
C LEU A 16 20.98 4.22 -9.53
N LYS A 17 21.93 4.77 -10.29
CA LYS A 17 22.84 3.99 -11.14
C LYS A 17 23.71 3.04 -10.30
N ASN A 18 24.24 3.52 -9.18
CA ASN A 18 25.04 2.70 -8.26
C ASN A 18 24.20 1.57 -7.65
N TYR A 19 22.98 1.85 -7.18
CA TYR A 19 22.07 0.81 -6.68
C TYR A 19 21.75 -0.25 -7.75
N GLY A 20 21.62 0.15 -9.01
CA GLY A 20 21.47 -0.79 -10.12
C GLY A 20 22.73 -1.64 -10.36
N ARG A 21 23.92 -1.02 -10.35
CA ARG A 21 25.21 -1.72 -10.48
C ARG A 21 25.42 -2.72 -9.35
N ASP A 22 25.06 -2.32 -8.14
CA ASP A 22 25.22 -3.12 -6.91
C ASP A 22 24.07 -4.15 -6.75
N LYS A 23 23.22 -4.29 -7.78
CA LYS A 23 22.09 -5.23 -7.86
C LYS A 23 21.06 -5.07 -6.73
N LEU A 24 20.91 -3.87 -6.18
CA LEU A 24 19.92 -3.55 -5.14
C LEU A 24 18.58 -3.13 -5.77
N LEU A 25 18.63 -2.46 -6.92
CA LEU A 25 17.46 -2.07 -7.71
C LEU A 25 17.55 -2.62 -9.13
N GLU A 26 16.40 -2.95 -9.71
CA GLU A 26 16.29 -3.26 -11.13
C GLU A 26 15.26 -2.39 -11.84
N LYS A 27 15.51 -2.15 -13.14
CA LYS A 27 14.61 -1.43 -14.03
C LYS A 27 13.59 -2.39 -14.61
N VAL A 28 12.32 -2.07 -14.45
CA VAL A 28 11.19 -2.84 -14.96
C VAL A 28 10.47 -1.98 -16.02
N PRO A 29 10.55 -2.35 -17.30
CA PRO A 29 9.77 -1.67 -18.33
C PRO A 29 8.28 -1.99 -18.17
N PHE A 30 7.43 -1.02 -18.45
CA PHE A 30 5.97 -1.22 -18.45
C PHE A 30 5.31 -0.31 -19.48
N ILE A 31 4.13 -0.71 -19.97
CA ILE A 31 3.39 0.08 -20.96
C ILE A 31 2.68 1.22 -20.22
N GLN A 32 2.92 2.47 -20.59
CA GLN A 32 2.23 3.63 -20.02
C GLN A 32 1.18 4.17 -21.01
N LYS A 33 -0.11 4.20 -20.64
CA LYS A 33 -1.20 4.83 -21.43
C LYS A 33 -1.17 4.56 -22.96
N GLY A 34 -0.80 3.36 -23.38
CA GLY A 34 -0.78 2.96 -24.80
C GLY A 34 0.42 3.44 -25.64
N GLU A 35 1.35 4.24 -25.11
CA GLU A 35 2.55 4.69 -25.82
C GLU A 35 3.83 4.61 -24.96
N LYS A 36 4.90 4.07 -25.57
CA LYS A 36 6.27 3.83 -25.06
C LYS A 36 6.41 3.18 -23.66
N ASN A 37 7.47 2.39 -23.53
CA ASN A 37 7.82 1.69 -22.30
C ASN A 37 8.30 2.70 -21.24
N GLY A 38 7.46 2.98 -20.24
CA GLY A 38 7.90 3.62 -19.00
C GLY A 38 8.85 2.70 -18.23
N VAL A 39 9.67 3.27 -17.34
CA VAL A 39 10.60 2.50 -16.51
C VAL A 39 10.25 2.71 -15.04
N ALA A 40 9.86 1.63 -14.39
CA ALA A 40 9.77 1.56 -12.93
C ALA A 40 11.09 0.97 -12.38
N TYR A 41 11.37 1.26 -11.12
CA TYR A 41 12.41 0.66 -10.32
C TYR A 41 11.76 -0.12 -9.18
N LYS A 42 12.25 -1.34 -8.95
CA LYS A 42 11.88 -2.17 -7.80
C LYS A 42 13.13 -2.74 -7.14
N LEU A 43 13.00 -3.10 -5.86
CA LEU A 43 14.05 -3.83 -5.14
C LEU A 43 14.21 -5.22 -5.74
N THR A 44 15.46 -5.64 -5.92
CA THR A 44 15.80 -7.04 -6.19
C THR A 44 15.74 -7.86 -4.91
N THR A 45 15.91 -9.19 -4.99
CA THR A 45 16.08 -10.05 -3.81
C THR A 45 17.18 -9.55 -2.87
N GLU A 46 18.32 -9.12 -3.41
CA GLU A 46 19.44 -8.62 -2.59
C GLU A 46 19.14 -7.24 -2.00
N GLY A 47 18.48 -6.36 -2.76
CA GLY A 47 17.98 -5.08 -2.24
C GLY A 47 17.00 -5.26 -1.09
N ARG A 48 16.09 -6.24 -1.20
CA ARG A 48 15.13 -6.56 -0.14
C ARG A 48 15.83 -7.05 1.13
N LYS A 49 16.76 -8.02 1.02
CA LYS A 49 17.56 -8.51 2.15
C LYS A 49 18.35 -7.40 2.83
N LEU A 50 18.92 -6.48 2.05
CA LEU A 50 19.63 -5.33 2.60
C LEU A 50 18.68 -4.45 3.43
N VAL A 51 17.51 -4.11 2.90
CA VAL A 51 16.54 -3.29 3.64
C VAL A 51 16.09 -3.97 4.93
N GLU A 52 15.78 -5.27 4.86
CA GLU A 52 15.41 -6.06 6.05
C GLU A 52 16.51 -6.05 7.11
N ARG A 53 17.77 -6.23 6.71
CA ARG A 53 18.90 -6.27 7.63
C ARG A 53 19.22 -4.91 8.25
N GLU A 54 19.25 -3.84 7.46
CA GLU A 54 19.71 -2.53 7.93
C GLU A 54 18.63 -1.76 8.68
N PHE A 55 17.35 -1.95 8.32
CA PHE A 55 16.25 -1.18 8.87
C PHE A 55 15.27 -2.01 9.71
N ASN A 56 15.43 -3.34 9.75
CA ASN A 56 14.51 -4.26 10.44
C ASN A 56 13.05 -4.08 9.99
N ILE A 57 12.84 -3.76 8.71
CA ILE A 57 11.52 -3.62 8.10
C ILE A 57 11.37 -4.61 6.96
N LYS A 58 10.17 -5.18 6.82
CA LYS A 58 9.83 -6.01 5.67
C LYS A 58 9.45 -5.11 4.49
N PRO A 59 10.16 -5.14 3.35
CA PRO A 59 9.86 -4.28 2.22
C PRO A 59 8.53 -4.64 1.57
N TYR A 60 7.82 -3.63 1.08
CA TYR A 60 6.63 -3.80 0.24
C TYR A 60 6.87 -4.81 -0.89
N SER A 61 5.94 -5.74 -1.09
CA SER A 61 6.02 -6.73 -2.16
C SER A 61 5.38 -6.17 -3.43
N ALA A 62 6.21 -5.86 -4.43
CA ALA A 62 5.75 -5.31 -5.70
C ALA A 62 4.76 -6.25 -6.40
N GLN A 63 3.67 -5.69 -6.93
CA GLN A 63 2.68 -6.40 -7.73
C GLN A 63 2.91 -6.07 -9.21
N SER A 64 2.14 -5.13 -9.77
CA SER A 64 2.29 -4.68 -11.15
C SER A 64 2.83 -3.25 -11.19
N PRO A 65 3.72 -2.90 -12.14
CA PRO A 65 4.28 -1.55 -12.21
C PRO A 65 3.21 -0.46 -12.29
N ARG A 66 2.09 -0.66 -12.99
CA ARG A 66 1.04 0.37 -13.09
C ARG A 66 0.38 0.64 -11.75
N HIS A 67 -0.01 -0.43 -11.06
CA HIS A 67 -0.65 -0.38 -9.75
C HIS A 67 0.29 0.24 -8.70
N ASP A 68 1.50 -0.31 -8.57
CA ASP A 68 2.47 0.12 -7.57
C ASP A 68 2.93 1.56 -7.78
N LEU A 69 2.89 2.05 -9.03
CA LEU A 69 3.20 3.44 -9.32
C LEU A 69 2.11 4.39 -8.85
N LYS A 70 0.83 4.02 -8.92
CA LYS A 70 -0.26 4.84 -8.36
C LYS A 70 -0.17 4.96 -6.84
N ILE A 71 0.22 3.87 -6.17
CA ILE A 71 0.51 3.89 -4.73
C ILE A 71 1.70 4.79 -4.46
N ALA A 72 2.80 4.63 -5.22
CA ALA A 72 4.01 5.44 -5.04
C ALA A 72 3.76 6.93 -5.33
N ASP A 73 2.96 7.26 -6.34
CA ASP A 73 2.56 8.62 -6.68
C ASP A 73 1.88 9.26 -5.47
N LYS A 74 0.87 8.60 -4.90
CA LYS A 74 0.18 9.08 -3.69
C LYS A 74 1.13 9.21 -2.51
N TYR A 75 1.90 8.18 -2.17
CA TYR A 75 2.86 8.22 -1.07
C TYR A 75 3.83 9.41 -1.16
N CYS A 76 4.30 9.72 -2.37
CA CYS A 76 5.21 10.83 -2.63
C CYS A 76 4.55 12.22 -2.50
N THR A 77 3.22 12.30 -2.43
CA THR A 77 2.47 13.55 -2.16
C THR A 77 2.24 13.80 -0.67
N LEU A 78 2.39 12.77 0.16
CA LEU A 78 2.18 12.87 1.60
C LEU A 78 3.31 13.66 2.28
N THR A 79 2.97 14.37 3.35
CA THR A 79 3.96 14.98 4.26
C THR A 79 4.77 13.90 4.97
N GLN A 80 5.92 14.25 5.57
CA GLN A 80 6.73 13.27 6.31
C GLN A 80 5.94 12.62 7.46
N LYS A 81 5.15 13.41 8.20
CA LYS A 81 4.32 12.92 9.30
C LYS A 81 3.28 11.90 8.81
N GLU A 82 2.64 12.17 7.67
CA GLU A 82 1.71 11.24 7.05
C GLU A 82 2.42 9.98 6.55
N GLN A 83 3.59 10.12 5.90
CA GLN A 83 4.41 8.99 5.44
C GLN A 83 4.81 8.06 6.58
N ASP A 84 5.19 8.62 7.73
CA ASP A 84 5.58 7.86 8.93
C ASP A 84 4.40 7.09 9.55
N SER A 85 3.16 7.52 9.27
CA SER A 85 1.94 6.85 9.72
C SER A 85 1.45 5.74 8.78
N VAL A 86 2.05 5.63 7.59
CA VAL A 86 1.58 4.69 6.56
C VAL A 86 1.62 3.25 7.07
N LYS A 87 0.50 2.57 6.96
CA LYS A 87 0.32 1.14 7.19
C LYS A 87 0.17 0.41 5.88
N THR A 88 0.91 -0.68 5.76
CA THR A 88 0.84 -1.60 4.61
C THR A 88 -0.37 -2.52 4.70
N GLU A 89 -0.78 -3.10 3.58
CA GLU A 89 -1.84 -4.12 3.49
C GLU A 89 -1.70 -5.24 4.55
N THR A 90 -0.48 -5.65 4.89
CA THR A 90 -0.23 -6.68 5.92
C THR A 90 -0.53 -6.15 7.32
N GLU A 91 -0.05 -4.95 7.67
CA GLU A 91 -0.33 -4.33 8.97
C GLU A 91 -1.82 -4.05 9.13
N ILE A 92 -2.50 -3.64 8.05
CA ILE A 92 -3.93 -3.39 8.06
C ILE A 92 -4.71 -4.67 8.34
N ARG A 93 -4.33 -5.81 7.72
CA ARG A 93 -4.95 -7.11 8.05
C ARG A 93 -4.83 -7.46 9.53
N TYR A 94 -3.66 -7.25 10.14
CA TYR A 94 -3.50 -7.49 11.58
C TYR A 94 -4.41 -6.58 12.40
N ARG A 95 -4.45 -5.29 12.05
CA ARG A 95 -5.35 -4.33 12.69
C ARG A 95 -6.82 -4.72 12.55
N MET A 96 -7.27 -5.22 11.40
CA MET A 96 -8.66 -5.66 11.22
C MET A 96 -9.02 -6.76 12.24
N VAL A 97 -8.15 -7.74 12.43
CA VAL A 97 -8.34 -8.80 13.43
C VAL A 97 -8.37 -8.20 14.84
N GLU A 98 -7.46 -7.29 15.16
CA GLU A 98 -7.45 -6.61 16.47
C GLU A 98 -8.72 -5.80 16.73
N GLU A 99 -9.27 -5.09 15.73
CA GLU A 99 -10.51 -4.34 15.89
C GLU A 99 -11.71 -5.27 16.10
N ILE A 100 -11.78 -6.41 15.40
CA ILE A 100 -12.82 -7.43 15.63
C ILE A 100 -12.74 -7.99 17.05
N GLU A 101 -11.53 -8.29 17.54
CA GLU A 101 -11.34 -8.78 18.91
C GLU A 101 -11.74 -7.73 19.95
N LYS A 102 -11.37 -6.46 19.77
CA LYS A 102 -11.78 -5.36 20.66
C LYS A 102 -13.29 -5.20 20.73
N LEU A 103 -13.99 -5.42 19.61
CA LEU A 103 -15.46 -5.35 19.59
C LEU A 103 -16.12 -6.41 20.46
N LYS A 104 -15.50 -7.59 20.69
CA LYS A 104 -16.08 -8.64 21.55
C LYS A 104 -16.30 -8.17 23.00
N GLU A 105 -15.48 -7.22 23.47
CA GLU A 105 -15.61 -6.65 24.81
C GLU A 105 -16.70 -5.57 24.90
N GLN A 106 -17.12 -5.00 23.76
CA GLN A 106 -18.02 -3.84 23.69
C GLN A 106 -19.42 -4.21 23.16
N ASP A 107 -19.45 -4.97 22.08
CA ASP A 107 -20.65 -5.45 21.39
C ASP A 107 -20.36 -6.78 20.70
N LEU A 108 -20.69 -7.88 21.39
CA LEU A 108 -20.45 -9.24 20.90
C LEU A 108 -21.18 -9.52 19.58
N LYS A 109 -22.37 -8.95 19.36
CA LYS A 109 -23.14 -9.22 18.14
C LYS A 109 -22.49 -8.57 16.92
N GLU A 110 -22.01 -7.34 17.08
CA GLU A 110 -21.31 -6.65 16.00
C GLU A 110 -19.95 -7.32 15.74
N ALA A 111 -19.24 -7.76 16.79
CA ALA A 111 -18.02 -8.54 16.63
C ALA A 111 -18.22 -9.83 15.84
N ASP A 112 -19.27 -10.61 16.17
CA ASP A 112 -19.61 -11.86 15.46
C ASP A 112 -19.91 -11.60 13.98
N ARG A 113 -20.63 -10.51 13.68
CA ARG A 113 -20.91 -10.10 12.29
C ARG A 113 -19.63 -9.80 11.51
N TRP A 114 -18.71 -9.02 12.07
CA TRP A 114 -17.45 -8.71 11.39
C TRP A 114 -16.55 -9.93 11.25
N ALA A 115 -16.53 -10.82 12.24
CA ALA A 115 -15.82 -12.09 12.16
C ALA A 115 -16.37 -12.99 11.04
N GLU A 116 -17.69 -13.10 10.91
CA GLU A 116 -18.33 -13.84 9.81
C GLU A 116 -17.97 -13.23 8.45
N MET A 117 -18.00 -11.90 8.32
CA MET A 117 -17.58 -11.22 7.08
C MET A 117 -16.10 -11.47 6.75
N TRP A 118 -15.23 -11.49 7.76
CA TRP A 118 -13.82 -11.84 7.60
C TRP A 118 -13.65 -13.27 7.08
N ASP A 119 -14.29 -14.25 7.71
CA ASP A 119 -14.22 -15.66 7.35
C ASP A 119 -14.76 -15.92 5.92
N ASN A 120 -15.80 -15.19 5.54
CA ASN A 120 -16.40 -15.23 4.21
C ASN A 120 -15.65 -14.39 3.16
N LYS A 121 -14.48 -13.83 3.48
CA LYS A 121 -13.65 -12.98 2.59
C LYS A 121 -14.38 -11.73 2.07
N GLN A 122 -15.36 -11.25 2.83
CA GLN A 122 -16.08 -10.01 2.55
C GLN A 122 -15.38 -8.78 3.13
N LEU A 123 -14.17 -8.96 3.67
CA LEU A 123 -13.27 -7.90 4.09
C LEU A 123 -11.94 -8.05 3.34
N SER A 124 -11.41 -6.94 2.82
CA SER A 124 -10.14 -6.90 2.12
C SER A 124 -9.38 -5.65 2.52
N ALA A 125 -8.13 -5.83 2.97
CA ALA A 125 -7.28 -4.72 3.36
C ALA A 125 -7.00 -3.79 2.17
N PRO A 126 -7.14 -2.47 2.31
CA PRO A 126 -6.73 -1.51 1.29
C PRO A 126 -5.21 -1.53 1.07
N ASP A 127 -4.75 -0.99 -0.06
CA ASP A 127 -3.33 -0.93 -0.42
C ASP A 127 -2.47 -0.22 0.64
N MET A 128 -2.98 0.88 1.18
CA MET A 128 -2.38 1.56 2.33
C MET A 128 -3.40 2.35 3.14
N VAL A 129 -3.09 2.56 4.42
CA VAL A 129 -3.81 3.48 5.30
C VAL A 129 -2.80 4.48 5.84
N TYR A 130 -3.15 5.76 5.92
CA TYR A 130 -2.32 6.79 6.54
C TYR A 130 -3.18 7.76 7.34
N THR A 131 -2.57 8.45 8.30
CA THR A 131 -3.24 9.44 9.14
C THR A 131 -2.84 10.84 8.68
N THR A 132 -3.84 11.63 8.28
CA THR A 132 -3.66 13.04 7.92
C THR A 132 -3.15 13.87 9.10
N GLU A 133 -2.63 15.07 8.82
CA GLU A 133 -2.18 15.98 9.88
C GLU A 133 -3.28 16.30 10.92
N ASN A 134 -4.56 16.27 10.51
CA ASN A 134 -5.74 16.51 11.34
C ASN A 134 -6.20 15.27 12.14
N GLY A 135 -5.51 14.13 12.02
CA GLY A 135 -5.84 12.90 12.74
C GLY A 135 -6.91 12.03 12.08
N VAL A 136 -7.35 12.36 10.86
CA VAL A 136 -8.27 11.51 10.08
C VAL A 136 -7.47 10.41 9.40
N GLU A 137 -7.92 9.16 9.52
CA GLU A 137 -7.34 8.05 8.77
C GLU A 137 -7.96 7.92 7.38
N ILE A 138 -7.10 7.81 6.38
CA ILE A 138 -7.48 7.60 4.98
C ILE A 138 -7.02 6.22 4.54
N ALA A 139 -7.96 5.40 4.10
CA ALA A 139 -7.74 4.14 3.42
C ALA A 139 -7.69 4.39 1.91
N TYR A 140 -6.49 4.24 1.34
CA TYR A 140 -6.24 4.46 -0.08
C TYR A 140 -6.18 3.14 -0.83
N GLU A 141 -6.94 3.05 -1.92
CA GLU A 141 -7.06 1.85 -2.75
C GLU A 141 -6.96 2.17 -4.24
N VAL A 142 -6.13 1.42 -4.97
CA VAL A 142 -6.00 1.51 -6.42
C VAL A 142 -6.86 0.44 -7.09
N ILE A 143 -8.05 0.84 -7.54
CA ILE A 143 -8.98 -0.02 -8.28
C ILE A 143 -8.44 -0.30 -9.68
N THR A 144 -8.41 -1.58 -10.05
CA THR A 144 -8.11 -2.03 -11.41
C THR A 144 -9.40 -2.30 -12.20
N ASN A 145 -9.33 -2.28 -13.53
CA ASN A 145 -10.51 -2.50 -14.39
C ASN A 145 -11.19 -3.87 -14.22
N ASN A 146 -10.51 -4.82 -13.59
CA ASN A 146 -11.05 -6.16 -13.36
C ASN A 146 -11.85 -6.26 -12.06
N TYR A 147 -11.86 -5.21 -11.23
CA TYR A 147 -12.58 -5.25 -9.96
C TYR A 147 -14.08 -5.32 -10.18
N GLY A 148 -14.71 -6.37 -9.67
CA GLY A 148 -16.16 -6.51 -9.57
C GLY A 148 -16.73 -5.78 -8.36
N MET A 149 -18.06 -5.79 -8.25
CA MET A 149 -18.75 -5.16 -7.11
C MET A 149 -18.35 -5.77 -5.77
N GLU A 150 -18.11 -7.09 -5.72
CA GLU A 150 -17.73 -7.79 -4.48
C GLU A 150 -16.36 -7.35 -3.95
N GLU A 151 -15.38 -7.15 -4.85
CA GLU A 151 -14.03 -6.69 -4.47
C GLU A 151 -14.07 -5.26 -3.94
N ILE A 152 -14.84 -4.38 -4.58
CA ILE A 152 -15.04 -3.00 -4.12
C ILE A 152 -15.74 -3.01 -2.77
N GLN A 153 -16.82 -3.78 -2.62
CA GLN A 153 -17.57 -3.87 -1.38
C GLN A 153 -16.69 -4.40 -0.23
N ALA A 154 -15.82 -5.37 -0.48
CA ALA A 154 -14.92 -5.89 0.55
C ALA A 154 -13.93 -4.84 1.07
N LYS A 155 -13.51 -3.91 0.20
CA LYS A 155 -12.68 -2.75 0.59
C LYS A 155 -13.51 -1.75 1.39
N GLU A 156 -14.72 -1.41 0.94
CA GLU A 156 -15.64 -0.50 1.65
C GLU A 156 -16.02 -0.99 3.05
N ASN A 157 -16.26 -2.30 3.18
CA ASN A 157 -16.54 -2.94 4.47
C ASN A 157 -15.35 -2.78 5.42
N THR A 158 -14.13 -2.91 4.92
CA THR A 158 -12.90 -2.73 5.71
C THR A 158 -12.72 -1.27 6.14
N ILE A 159 -13.00 -0.32 5.25
CA ILE A 159 -12.97 1.11 5.56
C ILE A 159 -13.94 1.42 6.71
N THR A 160 -15.13 0.83 6.65
CA THR A 160 -16.15 0.95 7.70
C THR A 160 -15.70 0.35 9.03
N LEU A 161 -15.17 -0.88 9.02
CA LEU A 161 -14.63 -1.54 10.21
C LEU A 161 -13.55 -0.69 10.90
N LEU A 162 -12.63 -0.11 10.11
CA LEU A 162 -11.53 0.71 10.62
C LEU A 162 -11.94 2.13 10.99
N LYS A 163 -13.19 2.54 10.69
CA LYS A 163 -13.70 3.91 10.87
C LYS A 163 -12.83 4.95 10.15
N ALA A 164 -12.31 4.57 8.99
CA ALA A 164 -11.49 5.43 8.13
C ALA A 164 -12.35 6.08 7.03
N GLU A 165 -11.81 7.11 6.37
CA GLU A 165 -12.35 7.61 5.12
C GLU A 165 -11.73 6.86 3.93
N GLY A 166 -12.51 6.65 2.87
CA GLY A 166 -12.08 5.93 1.67
C GLY A 166 -11.61 6.84 0.55
N GLU A 167 -10.43 6.57 0.00
CA GLU A 167 -9.92 7.20 -1.24
C GLU A 167 -9.64 6.11 -2.28
N MET A 168 -10.62 5.85 -3.15
CA MET A 168 -10.52 4.83 -4.18
C MET A 168 -10.23 5.45 -5.55
N VAL A 169 -9.10 5.07 -6.17
CA VAL A 169 -8.65 5.64 -7.43
C VAL A 169 -8.49 4.58 -8.51
N LYS A 170 -8.78 4.90 -9.77
CA LYS A 170 -8.59 3.97 -10.88
C LYS A 170 -7.15 3.98 -11.39
N CYS A 171 -6.65 2.79 -11.71
CA CYS A 171 -5.35 2.53 -12.32
C CYS A 171 -5.27 3.08 -13.76
#